data_AF-A0A8E2LDA1-F1
#
_entry.id   AF-A0A8E2LDA1-F1
#
_cell.length_a   1.000
_cell.length_b   1.000
_cell.length_c   1.000
_cell.angle_alpha   90.00
_cell.angle_beta   90.00
_cell.angle_gamma   90.00
#
_symmetry.space_group_name_H-M   'P 1'
#
loop_
_entity.id
_entity.type
_entity.pdbx_description
1 polymer ?
#
loop_
_entity_poly.entity_id
_entity_poly.type
_entity_poly.pdbx_seq_one_letter_code
_entity_poly.pdbx_strand_id
1 'polypeptide(L)'
;LIFVITSYKWLNLNSFTIAATTGFVFSYIIVLLLRKINNSLTSYFYFNSDEILIVVLSVFITSVLGIIVGKKNEKKIKIKQA
;
A
#
# COMPACT_ATOMS: atom_id res chain seq x y z
N LEU A 1 16.04 -1.48 -3.56
CA LEU A 1 15.27 -2.75 -3.71
C LEU A 1 15.74 -3.83 -2.71
N ILE A 2 17.03 -4.12 -2.61
CA ILE A 2 17.58 -5.16 -1.71
C ILE A 2 17.30 -4.88 -0.23
N PHE A 3 17.49 -3.64 0.24
CA PHE A 3 17.26 -3.27 1.65
C PHE A 3 15.80 -3.43 2.13
N VAL A 4 14.86 -3.21 1.20
CA VAL A 4 13.42 -3.40 1.42
C VAL A 4 13.11 -4.88 1.60
N ILE A 5 13.72 -5.76 0.79
CA ILE A 5 13.52 -7.22 0.86
C ILE A 5 14.10 -7.82 2.15
N THR A 6 15.27 -7.37 2.61
CA THR A 6 15.94 -7.92 3.81
C THR A 6 15.17 -7.61 5.09
N SER A 7 14.50 -6.45 5.16
CA SER A 7 13.73 -6.02 6.34
C SER A 7 12.41 -6.81 6.52
N TYR A 8 11.85 -7.38 5.44
CA TYR A 8 10.58 -8.11 5.50
C TYR A 8 10.66 -9.48 6.19
N LYS A 9 11.84 -10.13 6.22
CA LYS A 9 12.01 -11.39 6.95
C LYS A 9 11.93 -11.21 8.47
N TRP A 10 12.30 -10.05 8.98
CA TRP A 10 12.31 -9.75 10.42
C TRP A 10 10.93 -9.37 10.96
N LEU A 11 10.06 -8.81 10.11
CA LEU A 11 8.77 -8.25 10.56
C LEU A 11 7.59 -9.24 10.51
N ASN A 12 7.76 -10.45 9.96
CA ASN A 12 6.69 -11.45 9.77
C ASN A 12 5.38 -10.84 9.21
N LEU A 13 5.50 -9.78 8.40
CA LEU A 13 4.35 -9.06 7.87
C LEU A 13 3.79 -9.80 6.67
N ASN A 14 2.49 -10.06 6.70
CA ASN A 14 1.78 -10.67 5.58
C ASN A 14 1.83 -9.74 4.35
N SER A 15 1.83 -10.33 3.16
CA SER A 15 1.77 -9.62 1.87
C SER A 15 0.60 -8.63 1.79
N PHE A 16 -0.52 -8.95 2.47
CA PHE A 16 -1.64 -8.03 2.65
C PHE A 16 -1.25 -6.74 3.37
N THR A 17 -0.62 -6.86 4.55
CA THR A 17 -0.27 -5.70 5.39
C THR A 17 0.71 -4.78 4.67
N ILE A 18 1.67 -5.36 3.94
CA ILE A 18 2.64 -4.58 3.15
C ILE A 18 1.93 -3.81 2.04
N ALA A 19 1.04 -4.46 1.30
CA ALA A 19 0.34 -3.84 0.19
C ALA A 19 -0.69 -2.79 0.65
N ALA A 20 -1.36 -3.02 1.78
CA ALA A 20 -2.26 -2.06 2.43
C ALA A 20 -1.51 -0.77 2.81
N THR A 21 -0.38 -0.92 3.53
CA THR A 21 0.45 0.21 3.95
C THR A 21 1.02 0.97 2.75
N THR A 22 1.42 0.24 1.70
CA THR A 22 1.93 0.85 0.47
C THR A 22 0.85 1.67 -0.24
N GLY A 23 -0.38 1.14 -0.33
CA GLY A 23 -1.52 1.89 -0.90
C GLY A 23 -1.88 3.13 -0.09
N PHE A 24 -1.82 3.04 1.24
CA PHE A 24 -2.04 4.18 2.12
C PHE A 24 -1.01 5.29 1.89
N VAL A 25 0.29 4.95 1.93
CA VAL A 25 1.37 5.93 1.73
C VAL A 25 1.28 6.56 0.34
N PHE A 26 1.01 5.76 -0.70
CA PHE A 26 0.91 6.24 -2.06
C PHE A 26 -0.28 7.19 -2.28
N SER A 27 -1.46 6.81 -1.79
CA SER A 27 -2.64 7.68 -1.86
C SER A 27 -2.48 8.96 -1.04
N TYR A 28 -1.84 8.90 0.12
CA TYR A 28 -1.53 10.10 0.90
C TYR A 28 -0.66 11.09 0.13
N ILE A 29 0.40 10.61 -0.54
CA ILE A 29 1.27 11.45 -1.38
C ILE A 29 0.45 12.08 -2.52
N ILE A 30 -0.44 11.33 -3.17
CA ILE A 30 -1.31 11.85 -4.23
C ILE A 30 -2.21 12.96 -3.70
N VAL A 31 -2.87 12.74 -2.55
CA VAL A 31 -3.73 13.75 -1.92
C VAL A 31 -2.94 15.03 -1.63
N LEU A 32 -1.73 14.90 -1.08
CA LEU A 32 -0.87 16.07 -0.83
C LEU A 32 -0.49 16.82 -2.13
N LEU A 33 -0.22 16.09 -3.21
CA LEU A 33 0.07 16.70 -4.52
C LEU A 33 -1.16 17.43 -5.09
N LEU A 34 -2.35 16.83 -4.98
CA LEU A 34 -3.60 17.47 -5.42
C LEU A 34 -3.90 18.75 -4.62
N ARG A 35 -3.71 18.72 -3.30
CA ARG A 35 -3.83 19.92 -2.45
C ARG A 35 -2.84 21.01 -2.85
N LYS A 36 -1.61 20.62 -3.21
CA LYS A 36 -0.58 21.55 -3.68
C LYS A 36 -1.01 22.24 -4.98
N ILE A 37 -1.56 21.48 -5.92
CA ILE A 37 -2.06 22.02 -7.21
C ILE A 37 -3.26 22.94 -6.98
N ASN A 38 -4.15 22.56 -6.06
CA ASN A 38 -5.38 23.32 -5.77
C ASN A 38 -5.17 24.47 -4.78
N ASN A 39 -3.93 24.77 -4.36
CA ASN A 39 -3.60 25.77 -3.33
C ASN A 39 -4.43 25.62 -2.03
N SER A 40 -4.83 24.39 -1.69
CA SER A 40 -5.69 24.05 -0.55
C SER A 40 -4.95 23.28 0.54
N LEU A 41 -3.63 23.48 0.65
CA LEU A 41 -2.77 22.94 1.72
C LEU A 41 -3.09 23.60 3.08
N THR A 42 -4.30 23.38 3.58
CA THR A 42 -4.79 23.94 4.84
C THR A 42 -4.49 23.01 6.02
N SER A 43 -4.38 21.71 5.78
CA SER A 43 -4.04 20.73 6.81
C SER A 43 -3.30 19.53 6.22
N TYR A 44 -2.35 18.95 6.97
CA TYR A 44 -1.63 17.73 6.58
C TYR A 44 -2.24 16.48 7.21
N PHE A 45 -2.92 16.61 8.36
CA PHE A 45 -3.36 15.47 9.17
C PHE A 45 -4.84 15.10 9.00
N TYR A 46 -5.61 15.95 8.34
CA TYR A 46 -7.03 15.75 8.12
C TYR A 46 -7.30 15.52 6.65
N PHE A 47 -8.20 14.59 6.35
CA PHE A 47 -8.75 14.35 5.03
C PHE A 47 -10.19 14.84 4.97
N ASN A 48 -10.54 15.49 3.87
CA ASN A 48 -11.93 15.78 3.52
C ASN A 48 -12.59 14.51 2.97
N SER A 49 -13.92 14.49 2.90
CA SER A 49 -14.70 13.30 2.50
C SER A 49 -14.23 12.67 1.17
N ASP A 50 -13.93 13.49 0.16
CA ASP A 50 -13.48 13.01 -1.15
C ASP A 50 -12.08 12.36 -1.08
N GLU A 51 -11.21 12.91 -0.24
CA GLU A 51 -9.85 12.43 -0.06
C GLU A 51 -9.83 11.13 0.75
N ILE A 52 -10.71 11.00 1.75
CA ILE A 52 -10.94 9.74 2.46
C ILE A 52 -11.33 8.65 1.47
N LEU A 53 -12.25 8.95 0.54
CA LEU A 53 -12.70 8.00 -0.46
C LEU A 53 -11.54 7.53 -1.37
N ILE A 54 -10.69 8.47 -1.82
CA ILE A 54 -9.48 8.14 -2.61
C ILE A 54 -8.55 7.21 -1.83
N VAL A 55 -8.27 7.52 -0.56
CA VAL A 55 -7.37 6.72 0.29
C VAL A 55 -7.94 5.32 0.52
N VAL A 56 -9.23 5.22 0.87
CA VAL A 56 -9.90 3.94 1.12
C VAL A 56 -9.91 3.05 -0.13
N LEU A 57 -10.26 3.61 -1.29
CA LEU A 57 -10.23 2.88 -2.57
C LEU A 57 -8.83 2.41 -2.92
N SER A 58 -7.83 3.27 -2.74
CA SER A 58 -6.44 2.93 -3.05
C SER A 58 -5.95 1.78 -2.17
N VAL A 59 -6.16 1.88 -0.84
CA VAL A 59 -5.81 0.81 0.11
C VAL A 59 -6.53 -0.48 -0.24
N PHE A 60 -7.82 -0.42 -0.55
CA PHE A 60 -8.59 -1.61 -0.92
C PHE A 60 -7.99 -2.31 -2.16
N ILE A 61 -7.74 -1.57 -3.23
CA ILE A 61 -7.19 -2.12 -4.48
C ILE A 61 -5.80 -2.72 -4.24
N THR A 62 -4.90 -1.99 -3.56
CA THR A 62 -3.55 -2.50 -3.31
C THR A 62 -3.56 -3.71 -2.38
N SER A 63 -4.40 -3.72 -1.35
CA SER A 63 -4.61 -4.87 -0.48
C SER A 63 -5.03 -6.12 -1.23
N VAL A 64 -6.02 -6.00 -2.13
CA VAL A 64 -6.47 -7.12 -2.98
C VAL A 64 -5.32 -7.63 -3.86
N LEU A 65 -4.56 -6.72 -4.49
CA LEU A 65 -3.38 -7.10 -5.26
C LEU A 65 -2.31 -7.79 -4.40
N GLY A 66 -2.09 -7.32 -3.18
CA GLY A 66 -1.16 -7.93 -2.21
C GLY A 66 -1.54 -9.36 -1.86
N ILE A 67 -2.83 -9.65 -1.67
CA ILE A 67 -3.32 -11.01 -1.42
C ILE A 67 -3.08 -11.90 -2.64
N ILE A 68 -3.40 -11.41 -3.84
CA ILE A 68 -3.24 -12.17 -5.10
C ILE A 68 -1.76 -12.51 -5.34
N VAL A 69 -0.88 -11.52 -5.17
CA VAL A 69 0.58 -11.69 -5.33
C VAL A 69 1.13 -12.63 -4.26
N GLY A 70 0.70 -12.48 -3.01
CA GLY A 70 1.08 -13.35 -1.90
C GLY A 70 0.75 -14.82 -2.19
N LYS A 71 -0.51 -15.11 -2.55
CA LYS A 71 -0.96 -16.47 -2.91
C LYS A 71 -0.17 -17.06 -4.09
N LYS A 72 0.15 -16.24 -5.11
CA LYS A 72 0.95 -16.67 -6.26
C LYS A 72 2.37 -17.06 -5.86
N ASN A 73 2.98 -16.34 -4.92
CA ASN A 73 4.33 -16.59 -4.44
C ASN A 73 4.39 -17.86 -3.57
N GLU A 74 3.40 -18.08 -2.70
CA GLU A 74 3.29 -19.31 -1.89
C GLU A 74 3.18 -20.57 -2.78
N LYS A 75 2.34 -20.51 -3.83
CA LYS A 75 2.20 -21.62 -4.78
C LYS A 75 3.51 -21.93 -5.50
N LYS A 76 4.27 -20.90 -5.90
CA LYS A 76 5.59 -21.08 -6.53
C LYS A 76 6.62 -21.70 -5.60
N ILE A 77 6.60 -21.36 -4.31
CA ILE A 77 7.53 -21.93 -3.32
C ILE A 77 7.24 -23.42 -3.14
N LYS A 78 5.97 -23.82 -3.03
CA LYS A 78 5.59 -25.25 -2.91
C LYS A 78 6.04 -26.10 -4.11
N ILE A 79 5.93 -25.57 -5.34
CA ILE A 79 6.36 -26.30 -6.56
C ILE A 79 7.88 -26.49 -6.61
N LYS A 80 8.68 -25.56 -6.05
CA LYS A 80 10.14 -25.69 -6.00
C LYS A 80 10.65 -26.66 -4.93
N GLN A 81 9.79 -27.06 -3.98
CA GLN A 81 10.13 -27.94 -2.85
C GLN A 81 9.64 -29.38 -3.05
N ALA A 82 8.88 -29.65 -4.11
CA ALA A 82 8.46 -30.99 -4.55
C ALA A 82 9.41 -31.49 -5.65
#